data_AF-A0A7J9BIT4-F1
#
_entry.id   AF-A0A7J9BIT4-F1
#
_cell.length_a   1.000
_cell.length_b   1.000
_cell.length_c   1.000
_cell.angle_alpha   90.00
_cell.angle_beta   90.00
_cell.angle_gamma   90.00
#
_symmetry.space_group_name_H-M   'P 1'
#
loop_
_entity.id
_entity.type
_entity.pdbx_description
1 polymer ?
#
loop_
_entity_poly.entity_id
_entity_poly.type
_entity_poly.pdbx_seq_one_letter_code
_entity_poly.pdbx_strand_id
1 'polypeptide(L)'
;MFYICWLIKFPNRVIEALVGFDLRSEELSLVELPDFCLDVEANVDVKALGGYLCLTATHRDMFVSGDLWIMKEYGVKESWVKLISTTQLDFLPGSPFVVPLAFSKNGNKVLFHKKSCKGNMDRDSLVWYDLGSERVEKVGIEGLPLAYDVYLYVESLIPLNDN
;
A
#
# COMPACT_ATOMS: atom_id res chain seq x y z
N MET A 1 9.59 3.39 13.75
CA MET A 1 10.10 4.14 12.59
C MET A 1 9.12 5.27 12.33
N PHE A 2 9.56 6.53 12.24
CA PHE A 2 8.67 7.71 12.29
C PHE A 2 8.87 8.61 11.08
N TYR A 3 8.67 8.03 9.90
CA TYR A 3 8.70 8.78 8.64
C TYR A 3 7.27 8.98 8.14
N ILE A 4 6.99 10.18 7.63
CA ILE A 4 5.83 10.44 6.80
C ILE A 4 6.31 10.43 5.36
N CYS A 5 5.73 9.55 4.53
CA CYS A 5 6.14 9.41 3.13
C CYS A 5 4.98 9.70 2.19
N TRP A 6 5.25 10.43 1.11
CA TRP A 6 4.29 10.67 0.04
C TRP A 6 4.99 10.77 -1.32
N LEU A 7 4.23 10.49 -2.38
CA LEU A 7 4.67 10.66 -3.76
C LEU A 7 4.34 12.06 -4.25
N ILE A 8 5.26 12.64 -5.02
CA ILE A 8 5.05 13.87 -5.77
C ILE A 8 4.94 13.52 -7.25
N LYS A 9 3.77 13.80 -7.83
CA LYS A 9 3.50 13.65 -9.26
C LYS A 9 3.81 14.95 -9.97
N PHE A 10 4.70 14.92 -10.96
CA PHE A 10 5.02 16.08 -11.77
C PHE A 10 4.25 16.00 -13.10
N PRO A 11 3.52 17.04 -13.52
CA PRO A 11 2.67 17.01 -14.72
C PRO A 11 3.40 16.61 -16.02
N ASN A 12 4.72 16.82 -16.08
CA ASN A 12 5.55 16.60 -17.26
C ASN A 12 6.67 15.56 -17.03
N ARG A 13 6.63 14.78 -15.94
CA ARG A 13 7.62 13.72 -15.71
C ARG A 13 6.89 12.38 -15.58
N VAL A 14 7.51 11.38 -16.17
CA VAL A 14 7.16 9.98 -15.97
C VAL A 14 7.42 9.56 -14.51
N ILE A 15 8.47 10.13 -13.91
CA ILE A 15 8.98 9.68 -12.61
C ILE A 15 8.34 10.51 -11.49
N GLU A 16 7.71 9.81 -10.57
CA GLU A 16 7.26 10.34 -9.29
C GLU A 16 8.46 10.44 -8.33
N ALA A 17 8.54 11.50 -7.53
CA ALA A 17 9.53 11.57 -6.46
C ALA A 17 8.89 11.08 -5.15
N LEU A 18 9.53 10.11 -4.49
CA LEU A 18 9.15 9.71 -3.15
C LEU A 18 9.90 10.56 -2.13
N VAL A 19 9.14 11.27 -1.31
CA VAL A 19 9.67 12.14 -0.26
C VAL A 19 9.35 11.52 1.09
N GLY A 20 10.34 11.50 1.97
CA GLY A 20 10.19 11.18 3.39
C GLY A 20 10.42 12.41 4.24
N PHE A 21 9.64 12.57 5.30
CA PHE A 21 9.84 13.54 6.36
C PHE A 21 10.12 12.79 7.67
N ASP A 22 11.31 12.98 8.24
CA ASP A 22 11.67 12.40 9.54
C ASP A 22 11.06 13.24 10.66
N LEU A 23 10.13 12.67 11.42
CA LEU A 23 9.50 13.38 12.54
C LEU A 23 10.45 13.66 13.71
N ARG A 24 11.61 13.01 13.77
CA ARG A 24 12.59 13.22 14.85
C ARG A 24 13.51 14.39 14.57
N SER A 25 14.02 14.49 13.34
CA SER A 25 14.92 15.58 12.94
C SER A 25 14.18 16.74 12.27
N GLU A 26 12.92 16.55 11.88
CA GLU A 26 12.12 17.51 11.09
C GLU A 26 12.73 17.81 9.72
N GLU A 27 13.41 16.84 9.12
CA GLU A 27 14.11 16.99 7.85
C GLU A 27 13.43 16.22 6.71
N LEU A 28 13.51 16.77 5.50
CA LEU A 28 13.05 16.13 4.28
C LEU A 28 14.20 15.35 3.62
N SER A 29 13.88 14.14 3.16
CA SER A 29 14.79 13.29 2.40
C SER A 29 14.10 12.76 1.15
N LEU A 30 14.84 12.64 0.05
CA LEU A 30 14.39 11.84 -1.09
C LEU A 30 14.64 10.36 -0.78
N VAL A 31 13.65 9.53 -1.08
CA VAL A 31 13.76 8.08 -0.95
C VAL A 31 13.78 7.49 -2.35
N GLU A 32 14.75 6.64 -2.62
CA GLU A 32 14.90 6.04 -3.94
C GLU A 32 13.79 5.02 -4.22
N LEU A 33 13.16 5.18 -5.38
CA LEU A 33 12.17 4.25 -5.89
C LEU A 33 12.85 3.03 -6.54
N PRO A 34 12.17 1.88 -6.59
CA PRO A 34 12.61 0.75 -7.39
C PRO A 34 12.72 1.09 -8.88
N ASP A 35 13.60 0.39 -9.61
CA ASP A 35 13.83 0.67 -11.03
C ASP A 35 12.60 0.43 -11.93
N PHE A 36 11.69 -0.47 -11.55
CA PHE A 36 10.46 -0.70 -12.33
C PHE A 36 9.50 0.50 -12.32
N CYS A 37 9.62 1.42 -11.36
CA CYS A 37 8.81 2.64 -11.33
C CYS A 37 9.21 3.64 -12.43
N LEU A 38 10.29 3.36 -13.17
CA LEU A 38 10.72 4.16 -14.31
C LEU A 38 9.91 3.84 -15.58
N ASP A 39 9.09 2.78 -15.57
CA ASP A 39 8.24 2.42 -16.70
C ASP A 39 7.04 3.37 -16.83
N VAL A 40 6.84 3.89 -18.04
CA VAL A 40 5.93 5.01 -18.37
C VAL A 40 4.45 4.73 -18.10
N GLU A 41 4.08 3.46 -17.92
CA GLU A 41 2.69 3.00 -17.87
C GLU A 41 2.26 2.50 -16.48
N ALA A 42 3.11 2.68 -15.46
CA ALA A 42 2.81 2.28 -14.09
C ALA A 42 2.15 3.43 -13.30
N ASN A 43 0.93 3.24 -12.80
CA ASN A 43 0.37 4.14 -11.79
C ASN A 43 0.77 3.64 -10.41
N VAL A 44 1.53 4.45 -9.67
CA VAL A 44 2.04 4.08 -8.34
C VAL A 44 1.39 4.89 -7.22
N ASP A 45 1.36 4.28 -6.04
CA ASP A 45 0.96 4.89 -4.77
C ASP A 45 1.81 4.30 -3.63
N VAL A 46 1.95 5.04 -2.52
CA VAL A 46 2.64 4.58 -1.31
C VAL A 46 1.72 4.54 -0.11
N LYS A 47 1.92 3.54 0.75
CA LYS A 47 1.18 3.33 2.00
C LYS A 47 2.13 2.75 3.06
N ALA A 48 1.64 2.64 4.29
CA ALA A 48 2.31 1.89 5.34
C ALA A 48 1.68 0.49 5.44
N LEU A 49 2.51 -0.54 5.59
CA LEU A 49 2.06 -1.92 5.77
C LEU A 49 2.93 -2.64 6.80
N GLY A 50 2.36 -2.91 7.98
CA GLY A 50 3.04 -3.68 9.04
C GLY A 50 4.39 -3.11 9.47
N GLY A 51 4.52 -1.78 9.49
CA GLY A 51 5.77 -1.09 9.83
C GLY A 51 6.73 -0.88 8.65
N TYR A 52 6.42 -1.40 7.46
CA TYR A 52 7.18 -1.15 6.25
C TYR A 52 6.54 -0.04 5.43
N LEU A 53 7.37 0.73 4.72
CA LEU A 53 6.91 1.51 3.59
C LEU A 53 6.56 0.54 2.46
N CYS A 54 5.36 0.66 1.91
CA CYS A 54 4.94 -0.14 0.77
C CYS A 54 4.59 0.73 -0.44
N LEU A 55 4.81 0.16 -1.61
CA LEU A 55 4.50 0.76 -2.89
C LEU A 55 3.57 -0.18 -3.66
N THR A 56 2.46 0.35 -4.14
CA THR A 56 1.51 -0.35 -4.98
C THR A 56 1.60 0.19 -6.39
N ALA A 57 1.63 -0.68 -7.40
CA ALA A 57 1.71 -0.29 -8.81
C ALA A 57 0.62 -0.99 -9.62
N THR A 58 0.03 -0.27 -10.58
CA THR A 58 -0.79 -0.87 -11.65
C THR A 58 -0.08 -0.68 -12.97
N HIS A 59 0.18 -1.77 -13.68
CA HIS A 59 0.80 -1.76 -15.00
C HIS A 59 -0.28 -1.97 -16.06
N ARG A 60 -0.16 -1.26 -17.19
CA ARG A 60 -1.10 -1.35 -18.32
C ARG A 60 -0.37 -1.55 -19.66
N ASP A 61 0.45 -2.60 -19.72
CA ASP A 61 1.06 -3.05 -20.96
C ASP A 61 0.11 -4.06 -21.67
N MET A 62 0.59 -5.25 -22.06
CA MET A 62 -0.21 -6.28 -22.73
C MET A 62 -1.41 -6.79 -21.90
N PHE A 63 -1.27 -6.81 -20.57
CA PHE A 63 -2.33 -7.14 -19.62
C PHE A 63 -2.27 -6.20 -18.41
N VAL A 64 -3.42 -5.94 -17.79
CA VAL A 64 -3.45 -5.17 -16.55
C VAL A 64 -2.99 -6.05 -15.39
N SER A 65 -1.96 -5.62 -14.68
CA SER A 65 -1.46 -6.27 -13.48
C SER A 65 -1.28 -5.28 -12.33
N GLY A 66 -1.31 -5.81 -11.10
CA GLY A 66 -1.13 -5.07 -9.88
C GLY A 66 -0.02 -5.68 -9.05
N ASP A 67 0.91 -4.85 -8.61
CA ASP A 67 2.03 -5.23 -7.77
C ASP A 67 1.96 -4.55 -6.40
N LEU A 68 2.42 -5.26 -5.37
CA LEU A 68 2.70 -4.71 -4.04
C LEU A 68 4.15 -4.98 -3.68
N TRP A 69 4.88 -3.93 -3.35
CA TRP A 69 6.27 -3.95 -2.92
C TRP A 69 6.39 -3.42 -1.51
N ILE A 70 7.37 -3.92 -0.75
CA ILE A 70 7.72 -3.37 0.57
C ILE A 70 9.22 -3.06 0.62
N MET A 71 9.58 -1.98 1.30
CA MET A 71 10.96 -1.62 1.58
C MET A 71 11.35 -2.23 2.93
N LYS A 72 12.19 -3.28 2.91
CA LYS A 72 12.59 -3.99 4.14
C LYS A 72 13.45 -3.15 5.06
N GLU A 73 14.28 -2.28 4.48
CA GLU A 73 15.13 -1.34 5.18
C GLU A 73 14.90 0.06 4.60
N TYR A 74 14.35 0.95 5.42
CA TYR A 74 13.97 2.27 4.94
C TYR A 74 15.15 3.06 4.38
N GLY A 75 14.95 3.72 3.25
CA GLY A 75 15.98 4.51 2.57
C GLY A 75 16.96 3.67 1.75
N VAL A 76 16.92 2.34 1.83
CA VAL A 76 17.80 1.44 1.06
C VAL A 76 17.06 0.91 -0.16
N LYS A 77 17.44 1.38 -1.34
CA LYS A 77 16.83 1.02 -2.63
C LYS A 77 16.83 -0.49 -2.87
N GLU A 78 17.93 -1.17 -2.55
CA GLU A 78 18.10 -2.61 -2.78
C GLU A 78 17.22 -3.46 -1.85
N SER A 79 16.61 -2.86 -0.82
CA SER A 79 15.75 -3.55 0.13
C SER A 79 14.29 -3.65 -0.31
N TRP A 80 13.93 -3.03 -1.44
CA TRP A 80 12.61 -3.18 -2.05
C TRP A 80 12.41 -4.63 -2.50
N VAL A 81 11.39 -5.28 -1.96
CA VAL A 81 11.01 -6.64 -2.33
C VAL A 81 9.56 -6.69 -2.81
N LYS A 82 9.33 -7.36 -3.94
CA LYS A 82 7.98 -7.60 -4.44
C LYS A 82 7.32 -8.66 -3.56
N LEU A 83 6.17 -8.33 -3.02
CA LEU A 83 5.38 -9.20 -2.15
C LEU A 83 4.23 -9.87 -2.92
N ILE A 84 3.56 -9.12 -3.79
CA ILE A 84 2.43 -9.60 -4.60
C ILE A 84 2.63 -9.13 -6.04
N SER A 85 2.32 -10.01 -6.98
CA SER A 85 2.07 -9.68 -8.39
C SER A 85 0.83 -10.44 -8.82
N THR A 86 -0.18 -9.75 -9.35
CA THR A 86 -1.43 -10.40 -9.74
C THR A 86 -2.08 -9.74 -10.94
N THR A 87 -2.77 -10.53 -11.74
CA THR A 87 -3.60 -10.09 -12.87
C THR A 87 -5.10 -10.20 -12.54
N GLN A 88 -5.46 -10.48 -11.28
CA GLN A 88 -6.85 -10.55 -10.84
C GLN A 88 -7.48 -9.15 -10.91
N LEU A 89 -8.26 -8.87 -11.96
CA LEU A 89 -8.83 -7.53 -12.21
C LEU A 89 -9.70 -7.01 -11.06
N ASP A 90 -10.39 -7.92 -10.35
CA ASP A 90 -11.23 -7.59 -9.19
C ASP A 90 -10.42 -7.30 -7.91
N PHE A 91 -9.11 -7.52 -7.95
CA PHE A 91 -8.16 -7.34 -6.86
C PHE A 91 -6.79 -6.91 -7.41
N LEU A 92 -6.65 -5.64 -7.73
CA LEU A 92 -5.38 -5.05 -8.17
C LEU A 92 -4.82 -4.16 -7.06
N PRO A 93 -3.70 -4.51 -6.39
CA PRO A 93 -3.12 -3.70 -5.32
C PRO A 93 -2.81 -2.25 -5.71
N GLY A 94 -2.52 -1.97 -6.99
CA GLY A 94 -2.32 -0.59 -7.49
C GLY A 94 -3.60 0.19 -7.80
N SER A 95 -4.78 -0.42 -7.60
CA SER A 95 -6.06 0.28 -7.70
C SER A 95 -6.24 1.20 -6.48
N PRO A 96 -6.72 2.45 -6.64
CA PRO A 96 -7.03 3.31 -5.50
C PRO A 96 -8.14 2.73 -4.60
N PHE A 97 -8.84 1.68 -5.07
CA PHE A 97 -9.88 0.98 -4.34
C PHE A 97 -9.37 -0.25 -3.58
N VAL A 98 -8.07 -0.58 -3.63
CA VAL A 98 -7.52 -1.75 -2.91
C VAL A 98 -6.35 -1.28 -2.06
N VAL A 99 -6.61 -1.11 -0.76
CA VAL A 99 -5.64 -0.51 0.17
C VAL A 99 -5.06 -1.59 1.09
N PRO A 100 -3.74 -1.86 1.07
CA PRO A 100 -3.11 -2.77 2.03
C PRO A 100 -3.16 -2.18 3.43
N LEU A 101 -3.44 -3.02 4.44
CA LEU A 101 -3.63 -2.60 5.82
C LEU A 101 -2.63 -3.23 6.79
N ALA A 102 -2.51 -4.56 6.77
CA ALA A 102 -1.71 -5.27 7.77
C ALA A 102 -1.28 -6.66 7.29
N PHE A 103 -0.22 -7.20 7.89
CA PHE A 103 0.08 -8.62 7.81
C PHE A 103 -0.76 -9.40 8.83
N SER A 104 -1.08 -10.64 8.49
CA SER A 104 -1.53 -11.65 9.45
C SER A 104 -0.46 -11.96 10.49
N LYS A 105 -0.86 -12.57 11.61
CA LYS A 105 0.02 -12.88 12.75
C LYS A 105 1.26 -13.70 12.37
N ASN A 106 1.14 -14.61 11.43
CA ASN A 106 2.23 -15.46 10.91
C ASN A 106 2.88 -14.90 9.63
N GLY A 107 2.45 -13.72 9.16
CA GLY A 107 3.04 -13.03 8.02
C GLY A 107 2.77 -13.66 6.65
N ASN A 108 1.92 -14.69 6.55
CA ASN A 108 1.65 -15.38 5.29
C ASN A 108 0.46 -14.81 4.49
N LYS A 109 -0.32 -13.92 5.12
CA LYS A 109 -1.43 -13.19 4.49
C LYS A 109 -1.30 -11.68 4.69
N VAL A 110 -1.82 -10.92 3.73
CA VAL A 110 -1.95 -9.45 3.79
C VAL A 110 -3.43 -9.09 3.77
N LEU A 111 -3.86 -8.23 4.70
CA LEU A 111 -5.22 -7.70 4.78
C LEU A 111 -5.35 -6.48 3.89
N PHE A 112 -6.42 -6.40 3.13
CA PHE A 112 -6.77 -5.25 2.31
C PHE A 112 -8.16 -4.74 2.62
N HIS A 113 -8.34 -3.43 2.50
CA HIS A 113 -9.64 -2.80 2.33
C HIS A 113 -9.91 -2.63 0.85
N LYS A 114 -10.90 -3.37 0.35
CA LYS A 114 -11.42 -3.22 -1.00
C LYS A 114 -12.65 -2.30 -0.96
N LYS A 115 -12.48 -1.08 -1.46
CA LYS A 115 -13.55 -0.11 -1.65
C LYS A 115 -14.39 -0.45 -2.89
N SER A 116 -15.68 -0.17 -2.82
CA SER A 116 -16.54 -0.27 -3.99
C SER A 116 -16.20 0.81 -5.02
N CYS A 117 -16.10 0.43 -6.29
CA CYS A 117 -15.93 1.36 -7.39
C CYS A 117 -17.30 1.89 -7.87
N LYS A 118 -17.38 3.19 -8.17
CA LYS A 118 -18.62 3.84 -8.62
C LYS A 118 -19.20 3.13 -9.85
N GLY A 119 -20.43 2.63 -9.74
CA GLY A 119 -21.14 1.91 -10.81
C GLY A 119 -21.35 0.42 -10.52
N ASN A 120 -20.66 -0.13 -9.52
CA ASN A 120 -20.89 -1.49 -9.04
C ASN A 120 -21.73 -1.47 -7.74
N MET A 121 -22.63 -2.45 -7.55
CA MET A 121 -23.43 -2.60 -6.33
C MET A 121 -22.67 -3.27 -5.18
N ASP A 122 -21.38 -3.56 -5.39
CA ASP A 122 -20.54 -4.18 -4.38
C ASP A 122 -20.39 -3.28 -3.14
N ARG A 123 -20.29 -3.93 -1.99
CA ARG A 123 -20.01 -3.28 -0.71
C ARG A 123 -18.50 -3.19 -0.52
N ASP A 124 -18.07 -2.22 0.27
CA ASP A 124 -16.74 -2.26 0.85
C ASP A 124 -16.54 -3.59 1.59
N SER A 125 -15.33 -4.12 1.50
CA SER A 125 -15.01 -5.39 2.14
C SER A 125 -13.56 -5.41 2.62
N LEU A 126 -13.33 -6.18 3.68
CA LEU A 126 -12.00 -6.60 4.06
C LEU A 126 -11.71 -7.96 3.42
N VAL A 127 -10.53 -8.11 2.85
CA VAL A 127 -10.09 -9.36 2.22
C VAL A 127 -8.67 -9.71 2.64
N TRP A 128 -8.42 -11.00 2.90
CA TRP A 128 -7.09 -11.54 3.02
C TRP A 128 -6.58 -11.95 1.65
N TYR A 129 -5.34 -11.59 1.33
CA TYR A 129 -4.57 -12.21 0.25
C TYR A 129 -3.56 -13.17 0.85
N ASP A 130 -3.64 -14.45 0.50
CA ASP A 130 -2.67 -15.45 0.93
C ASP A 130 -1.45 -15.47 0.00
N LEU A 131 -0.27 -15.19 0.54
CA LEU A 131 0.97 -15.05 -0.21
C LEU A 131 1.49 -16.38 -0.76
N GLY A 132 1.08 -17.52 -0.18
CA GLY A 132 1.52 -18.84 -0.64
C GLY A 132 0.64 -19.41 -1.73
N SER A 133 -0.68 -19.22 -1.62
CA SER A 133 -1.67 -19.74 -2.57
C SER A 133 -2.17 -18.71 -3.58
N GLU A 134 -1.81 -17.44 -3.40
CA GLU A 134 -2.22 -16.29 -4.24
C GLU A 134 -3.75 -16.08 -4.30
N ARG A 135 -4.45 -16.52 -3.25
CA ARG A 135 -5.92 -16.45 -3.17
C ARG A 135 -6.40 -15.28 -2.34
N VAL A 136 -7.52 -14.71 -2.79
CA VAL A 136 -8.27 -13.68 -2.07
C VAL A 136 -9.42 -14.33 -1.29
N GLU A 137 -9.48 -14.09 0.01
CA GLU A 137 -10.50 -14.60 0.92
C GLU A 137 -11.25 -13.43 1.58
N LYS A 138 -12.58 -13.41 1.53
CA LYS A 138 -13.37 -12.36 2.19
C LYS A 138 -13.36 -12.54 3.71
N VAL A 139 -13.21 -11.45 4.44
CA VAL A 139 -13.38 -11.42 5.90
C VAL A 139 -14.86 -11.19 6.21
N GLY A 140 -15.49 -12.18 6.84
CA GLY A 140 -16.89 -12.10 7.27
C GLY A 140 -17.04 -11.23 8.50
N ILE A 141 -17.37 -9.95 8.32
CA ILE A 141 -17.80 -9.06 9.40
C ILE A 141 -19.27 -8.71 9.15
N GLU A 142 -20.12 -9.03 10.11
CA GLU A 142 -21.54 -8.76 10.04
C GLU A 142 -21.86 -7.30 10.42
N GLY A 143 -22.95 -6.76 9.88
CA GLY A 143 -23.45 -5.44 10.24
C GLY A 143 -22.65 -4.24 9.70
N LEU A 144 -21.68 -4.46 8.80
CA LEU A 144 -20.96 -3.35 8.17
C LEU A 144 -21.85 -2.57 7.17
N PRO A 145 -21.70 -1.24 7.10
CA PRO A 145 -22.36 -0.42 6.09
C PRO A 145 -21.85 -0.73 4.69
N LEU A 146 -22.55 -0.23 3.67
CA LEU A 146 -22.14 -0.39 2.26
C LEU A 146 -20.76 0.19 1.95
N ALA A 147 -20.39 1.29 2.62
CA ALA A 147 -19.12 1.96 2.50
C ALA A 147 -18.62 2.40 3.88
N TYR A 148 -17.33 2.26 4.15
CA TYR A 148 -16.70 2.67 5.41
C TYR A 148 -15.23 3.00 5.21
N ASP A 149 -14.67 3.85 6.06
CA ASP A 149 -13.23 4.09 6.10
C ASP A 149 -12.55 3.22 7.15
N VAL A 150 -11.29 2.88 6.88
CA VAL A 150 -10.44 2.09 7.77
C VAL A 150 -9.26 2.96 8.19
N TYR A 151 -9.02 3.02 9.49
CA TYR A 151 -7.90 3.74 10.09
C TYR A 151 -7.05 2.77 10.89
N LEU A 152 -5.73 2.89 10.74
CA LEU A 152 -4.77 2.14 11.54
C LEU A 152 -4.41 2.98 12.77
N TYR A 153 -4.55 2.38 13.95
CA TYR A 153 -4.03 2.96 15.17
C TYR A 153 -2.53 2.69 15.26
N VAL A 154 -1.75 3.75 15.49
CA VAL A 154 -0.31 3.67 15.78
C VAL A 154 -0.08 4.42 17.09
N GLU A 155 0.69 3.82 17.99
CA GLU A 155 1.00 4.44 19.28
C GLU A 155 1.73 5.78 19.12
N SER A 156 1.51 6.67 20.09
CA SER A 156 2.16 7.97 20.14
C SER A 156 3.69 7.83 20.28
N LEU A 157 4.38 8.80 19.68
CA LEU A 157 5.83 8.99 19.80
C LEU A 157 6.30 9.26 21.23
N ILE A 158 5.42 9.87 22.03
CA ILE A 158 5.67 10.25 23.41
C ILE A 158 4.55 9.70 24.30
N PRO A 159 4.88 9.16 25.48
CA PRO A 159 3.87 8.90 26.48
C PRO A 159 3.24 10.23 26.88
N LEU A 160 1.90 10.28 26.90
CA LEU A 160 1.21 11.36 27.59
C LEU A 160 1.41 11.10 29.08
N ASN A 161 2.14 11.98 29.76
CA ASN A 161 2.22 11.90 31.21
C ASN A 161 0.81 12.17 31.76
N ASP A 162 0.25 11.20 32.47
CA ASP A 162 -0.93 11.41 33.29
C ASP A 162 -0.48 12.27 34.49
N ASN A 163 -0.85 13.57 34.47
CA ASN A 163 -0.72 14.46 35.62
C ASN A 163 -1.76 14.13 36.69
#